data_AF-A0A8S4BFC3-F1
#
_entry.id   AF-A0A8S4BFC3-F1
#
_cell.length_a   1.000
_cell.length_b   1.000
_cell.length_c   1.000
_cell.angle_alpha   90.00
_cell.angle_beta   90.00
_cell.angle_gamma   90.00
#
_symmetry.space_group_name_H-M   'P 1'
#
loop_
_entity.id
_entity.type
_entity.pdbx_description
1 polymer ?
#
loop_
_entity_poly.entity_id
_entity_poly.type
_entity_poly.pdbx_seq_one_letter_code
_entity_poly.pdbx_strand_id
1 'polypeptide(L)'
;MPCEPPYAVTGALALALAAKRRRRGKRAGALVRLRQRGHRTPLPGIFLSNVRSLSNKIDELQLLMGKRRDCATSAVLCFTETWLCGSIPDSALQLAGFQLFRADRNTELSGKTKGGGICFYTNSGWCNDVTVIQQHCSPDLETFFINCKPFYSPREFASFILAGVYIPPQTNVQDAQRTLADQILRVEQTFPDSLVIVLGDFNKGNLTHELPKYRQLIKCPTREDNILDHCYTTISNAYHAVPRAALGHSDHVMVHLIPAYRQKLKLCKPAVRTSKQWSSEAVEDLKACLETTDWDVFRTATTSLDEYTETVTSYISFCEDCCIPSRTRVSYNNDKPWFSPKLRQLRLQKEEAFRSGDRDRFKESKYRFSKAVRDAKRLYSENLKKQFSANDSASVWKGLRQITNYKPKSPHSVNDLRLANELNDFYCRFERQWDSPNININTIPRHHQPLPSCTPIPTSAGACPHPQLPTLKDPLSLINIWSNIGQLAGRP
;
A
#
# COMPACT_ATOMS: atom_id res chain seq x y z
N MET A 1 -34.04 -0.33 -72.58
CA MET A 1 -33.26 0.93 -72.71
C MET A 1 -34.02 1.99 -71.92
N PRO A 2 -33.73 2.10 -70.62
CA PRO A 2 -32.84 3.17 -70.18
C PRO A 2 -31.74 2.70 -69.22
N CYS A 3 -30.70 3.50 -69.17
CA CYS A 3 -29.39 3.27 -68.57
C CYS A 3 -29.40 3.25 -67.03
N GLU A 4 -28.62 2.33 -66.46
CA GLU A 4 -28.14 2.41 -65.08
C GLU A 4 -26.98 3.40 -64.97
N PRO A 5 -26.85 4.13 -63.84
CA PRO A 5 -25.59 4.61 -63.32
C PRO A 5 -25.14 3.85 -62.05
N PRO A 6 -23.83 3.86 -61.72
CA PRO A 6 -23.18 2.78 -60.98
C PRO A 6 -23.07 3.01 -59.46
N TYR A 7 -23.15 1.88 -58.74
CA TYR A 7 -22.46 1.51 -57.50
C TYR A 7 -21.90 2.64 -56.61
N ALA A 8 -22.68 3.02 -55.60
CA ALA A 8 -22.19 3.71 -54.42
C ALA A 8 -21.42 2.74 -53.50
N VAL A 9 -20.20 3.14 -53.15
CA VAL A 9 -19.24 2.42 -52.31
C VAL A 9 -19.80 2.21 -50.89
N THR A 10 -20.02 0.95 -50.54
CA THR A 10 -20.15 0.44 -49.17
C THR A 10 -18.92 0.75 -48.33
N GLY A 11 -19.08 1.35 -47.15
CA GLY A 11 -17.94 1.47 -46.24
C GLY A 11 -18.08 2.26 -44.94
N ALA A 12 -19.26 2.71 -44.52
CA ALA A 12 -19.43 3.30 -43.18
C ALA A 12 -19.86 2.22 -42.17
N LEU A 13 -18.93 1.36 -41.76
CA LEU A 13 -19.12 0.46 -40.62
C LEU A 13 -19.10 1.31 -39.34
N ALA A 14 -20.29 1.69 -38.90
CA ALA A 14 -20.55 2.33 -37.62
C ALA A 14 -19.97 1.47 -36.48
N LEU A 15 -18.82 1.87 -35.94
CA LEU A 15 -18.32 1.42 -34.64
C LEU A 15 -19.22 2.02 -33.56
N ALA A 16 -20.41 1.44 -33.41
CA ALA A 16 -21.20 1.57 -32.20
C ALA A 16 -20.40 0.94 -31.05
N LEU A 17 -19.53 1.74 -30.44
CA LEU A 17 -18.96 1.45 -29.13
C LEU A 17 -20.14 1.35 -28.17
N ALA A 18 -20.66 0.14 -28.00
CA ALA A 18 -21.54 -0.23 -26.93
C ALA A 18 -20.79 0.02 -25.62
N ALA A 19 -20.86 1.27 -25.14
CA ALA A 19 -20.43 1.68 -23.83
C ALA A 19 -21.27 0.87 -22.85
N LYS A 20 -20.76 -0.31 -22.46
CA LYS A 20 -21.31 -1.12 -21.38
C LYS A 20 -21.38 -0.21 -20.16
N ARG A 21 -22.56 0.36 -19.92
CA ARG A 21 -22.88 1.07 -18.68
C ARG A 21 -22.53 0.11 -17.56
N ARG A 22 -21.44 0.40 -16.85
CA ARG A 22 -20.99 -0.36 -15.68
C ARG A 22 -22.18 -0.43 -14.74
N ARG A 23 -22.75 -1.62 -14.53
CA ARG A 23 -23.81 -1.82 -13.52
C ARG A 23 -23.29 -1.26 -12.20
N ARG A 24 -23.90 -0.16 -11.74
CA ARG A 24 -23.59 0.47 -10.46
C ARG A 24 -23.70 -0.61 -9.39
N GLY A 25 -22.57 -1.00 -8.80
CA GLY A 25 -22.53 -2.12 -7.87
C GLY A 25 -23.51 -1.88 -6.72
N LYS A 26 -24.48 -2.78 -6.53
CA LYS A 26 -25.36 -2.78 -5.36
C LYS A 26 -24.51 -2.75 -4.09
N ARG A 27 -24.97 -2.03 -3.06
CA ARG A 27 -24.30 -1.76 -1.77
C ARG A 27 -23.77 -2.99 -1.00
N ALA A 28 -24.03 -4.23 -1.45
CA ALA A 28 -23.62 -5.48 -0.80
C ALA A 28 -22.18 -5.96 -1.14
N GLY A 29 -21.34 -5.14 -1.77
CA GLY A 29 -20.04 -5.59 -2.30
C GLY A 29 -19.02 -6.10 -1.27
N ALA A 30 -19.05 -5.65 -0.01
CA ALA A 30 -18.10 -6.11 1.02
C ALA A 30 -18.52 -7.46 1.62
N LEU A 31 -19.79 -7.58 2.03
CA LEU A 31 -20.33 -8.83 2.59
C LEU A 31 -20.30 -9.98 1.57
N VAL A 32 -20.67 -9.71 0.32
CA VAL A 32 -20.60 -10.73 -0.74
C VAL A 32 -19.15 -11.19 -0.97
N ARG A 33 -18.18 -10.27 -0.96
CA ARG A 33 -16.76 -10.63 -1.04
C ARG A 33 -16.31 -11.46 0.15
N LEU A 34 -16.75 -11.13 1.37
CA LEU A 34 -16.46 -11.92 2.57
C LEU A 34 -16.98 -13.34 2.40
N ARG A 35 -18.25 -13.51 2.02
CA ARG A 35 -18.86 -14.83 1.78
C ARG A 35 -18.18 -15.64 0.67
N GLN A 36 -17.74 -14.98 -0.40
CA GLN A 36 -17.05 -15.65 -1.52
C GLN A 36 -15.61 -16.04 -1.18
N ARG A 37 -14.89 -15.21 -0.42
CA ARG A 37 -13.49 -15.45 -0.06
C ARG A 37 -13.33 -16.28 1.21
N GLY A 38 -14.33 -16.30 2.08
CA GLY A 38 -14.24 -16.88 3.42
C GLY A 38 -13.03 -16.33 4.16
N HIS A 39 -12.21 -17.22 4.71
CA HIS A 39 -10.99 -16.89 5.46
C HIS A 39 -9.84 -16.31 4.62
N ARG A 40 -10.00 -16.19 3.29
CA ARG A 40 -9.01 -15.57 2.39
C ARG A 40 -9.21 -14.06 2.21
N THR A 41 -10.00 -13.43 3.07
CA THR A 41 -10.09 -11.97 3.12
C THR A 41 -8.81 -11.39 3.69
N PRO A 42 -8.44 -10.16 3.30
CA PRO A 42 -7.17 -9.57 3.75
C PRO A 42 -7.18 -9.17 5.22
N LEU A 43 -8.36 -8.97 5.81
CA LEU A 43 -8.55 -8.79 7.25
C LEU A 43 -9.56 -9.85 7.74
N PRO A 44 -9.50 -10.27 9.01
CA PRO A 44 -10.45 -11.22 9.59
C PRO A 44 -11.86 -10.65 9.68
N GLY A 45 -12.90 -11.44 9.38
CA GLY A 45 -14.26 -11.06 9.79
C GLY A 45 -14.42 -11.22 11.30
N ILE A 46 -15.03 -10.25 11.97
CA ILE A 46 -15.14 -10.24 13.43
C ILE A 46 -16.59 -9.98 13.85
N PHE A 47 -17.09 -10.71 14.84
CA PHE A 47 -18.26 -10.32 15.61
C PHE A 47 -17.82 -9.81 16.98
N LEU A 48 -18.35 -8.67 17.40
CA LEU A 48 -18.13 -8.07 18.72
C LEU A 48 -19.47 -7.94 19.43
N SER A 49 -19.56 -8.33 20.70
CA SER A 49 -20.73 -8.07 21.53
C SER A 49 -20.34 -8.04 23.00
N ASN A 50 -20.86 -7.07 23.75
CA ASN A 50 -21.04 -7.24 25.18
C ASN A 50 -22.22 -8.20 25.41
N VAL A 51 -21.99 -9.32 26.10
CA VAL A 51 -22.97 -10.40 26.24
C VAL A 51 -23.66 -10.47 27.60
N ARG A 52 -23.14 -9.75 28.61
CA ARG A 52 -23.68 -9.73 29.99
C ARG A 52 -24.04 -11.13 30.48
N SER A 53 -23.01 -11.94 30.72
CA SER A 53 -23.04 -13.40 30.92
C SER A 53 -23.08 -14.18 29.60
N LEU A 54 -22.03 -14.97 29.35
CA LEU A 54 -21.95 -15.86 28.19
C LEU A 54 -22.61 -17.21 28.45
N SER A 55 -22.50 -17.75 29.67
CA SER A 55 -22.87 -19.13 30.01
C SER A 55 -24.32 -19.46 29.69
N ASN A 56 -25.23 -18.50 29.88
CA ASN A 56 -26.66 -18.67 29.60
C ASN A 56 -27.03 -18.47 28.11
N LYS A 57 -26.07 -18.19 27.24
CA LYS A 57 -26.28 -17.85 25.83
C LYS A 57 -25.53 -18.78 24.86
N ILE A 58 -24.86 -19.81 25.36
CA ILE A 58 -24.11 -20.76 24.52
C ILE A 58 -25.03 -21.48 23.54
N ASP A 59 -26.21 -21.95 23.97
CA ASP A 59 -27.16 -22.66 23.10
C ASP A 59 -27.68 -21.77 21.98
N GLU A 60 -28.02 -20.52 22.29
CA GLU A 60 -28.43 -19.52 21.31
C GLU A 60 -27.30 -19.22 20.32
N LEU A 61 -26.06 -19.10 20.82
CA LEU A 61 -24.89 -18.86 19.99
C LEU A 61 -24.63 -20.04 19.04
N GLN A 62 -24.76 -21.28 19.51
CA GLN A 62 -24.66 -22.49 18.68
C GLN A 62 -25.77 -22.52 17.61
N LEU A 63 -27.01 -22.18 17.98
CA LEU A 63 -28.13 -22.06 17.03
C LEU A 63 -27.87 -20.97 15.99
N LEU A 64 -27.35 -19.82 16.41
CA LEU A 64 -27.00 -18.70 15.54
C LEU A 64 -25.92 -19.11 14.54
N MET A 65 -24.91 -19.87 14.97
CA MET A 65 -23.87 -20.42 14.09
C MET A 65 -24.46 -21.43 13.09
N GLY A 66 -25.37 -22.31 13.53
CA GLY A 66 -26.04 -23.27 12.64
C GLY A 66 -26.93 -22.62 11.58
N LYS A 67 -27.69 -21.57 11.95
CA LYS A 67 -28.63 -20.89 11.04
C LYS A 67 -27.98 -19.79 10.19
N ARG A 68 -26.99 -19.07 10.71
CA ARG A 68 -26.35 -17.93 10.03
C ARG A 68 -24.92 -18.24 9.66
N ARG A 69 -24.72 -18.54 8.37
CA ARG A 69 -23.41 -18.79 7.78
C ARG A 69 -22.38 -17.68 8.07
N ASP A 70 -22.80 -16.43 8.16
CA ASP A 70 -21.90 -15.30 8.45
C ASP A 70 -21.22 -15.45 9.83
N CYS A 71 -21.94 -15.93 10.85
CA CYS A 71 -21.38 -16.11 12.20
C CYS A 71 -20.44 -17.33 12.23
N ALA A 72 -20.87 -18.46 11.67
CA ALA A 72 -20.07 -19.68 11.62
C ALA A 72 -18.78 -19.56 10.78
N THR A 73 -18.78 -18.69 9.76
CA THR A 73 -17.61 -18.45 8.91
C THR A 73 -16.82 -17.21 9.31
N SER A 74 -17.21 -16.54 10.41
CA SER A 74 -16.42 -15.46 10.99
C SER A 74 -15.04 -15.99 11.40
N ALA A 75 -14.02 -15.16 11.26
CA ALA A 75 -12.67 -15.51 11.68
C ALA A 75 -12.54 -15.45 13.22
N VAL A 76 -13.20 -14.46 13.83
CA VAL A 76 -13.15 -14.22 15.28
C VAL A 76 -14.53 -13.86 15.81
N LEU A 77 -14.86 -14.33 17.00
CA LEU A 77 -15.92 -13.80 17.85
C LEU A 77 -15.26 -13.20 19.10
N CYS A 78 -15.61 -11.98 19.46
CA CYS A 78 -15.09 -11.26 20.62
C CYS A 78 -16.27 -10.91 21.53
N PHE A 79 -16.19 -11.36 22.78
CA PHE A 79 -17.20 -11.12 23.78
C PHE A 79 -16.61 -10.41 24.99
N THR A 80 -17.28 -9.35 25.43
CA THR A 80 -17.01 -8.65 26.68
C THR A 80 -18.12 -8.93 27.69
N GLU A 81 -17.83 -8.74 28.97
CA GLU A 81 -18.75 -9.11 30.07
C GLU A 81 -19.21 -10.56 29.98
N THR A 82 -18.26 -11.48 29.81
CA THR A 82 -18.56 -12.91 29.73
C THR A 82 -19.03 -13.48 31.07
N TRP A 83 -18.60 -12.86 32.18
CA TRP A 83 -18.88 -13.25 33.57
C TRP A 83 -18.44 -14.69 33.87
N LEU A 84 -17.43 -15.15 33.15
CA LEU A 84 -16.82 -16.46 33.35
C LEU A 84 -15.87 -16.44 34.55
N CYS A 85 -15.65 -17.61 35.12
CA CYS A 85 -14.69 -17.83 36.20
C CYS A 85 -14.13 -19.25 36.13
N GLY A 86 -13.08 -19.51 36.92
CA GLY A 86 -12.36 -20.79 36.91
C GLY A 86 -13.20 -22.02 37.26
N SER A 87 -14.40 -21.85 37.84
CA SER A 87 -15.31 -22.97 38.09
C SER A 87 -16.06 -23.45 36.83
N ILE A 88 -16.10 -22.64 35.77
CA ILE A 88 -16.73 -23.00 34.50
C ILE A 88 -15.66 -23.62 33.60
N PRO A 89 -15.76 -24.92 33.30
CA PRO A 89 -14.77 -25.59 32.44
C PRO A 89 -14.93 -25.15 30.98
N ASP A 90 -13.83 -25.10 30.24
CA ASP A 90 -13.84 -24.72 28.82
C ASP A 90 -14.68 -25.66 27.94
N SER A 91 -14.85 -26.92 28.35
CA SER A 91 -15.71 -27.90 27.68
C SER A 91 -17.18 -27.47 27.64
N ALA A 92 -17.66 -26.76 28.66
CA ALA A 92 -19.03 -26.23 28.69
C ALA A 92 -19.24 -25.04 27.74
N LEU A 93 -18.15 -24.44 27.26
CA LEU A 93 -18.15 -23.24 26.42
C LEU A 93 -17.70 -23.55 24.99
N GLN A 94 -17.58 -24.83 24.64
CA GLN A 94 -17.02 -25.25 23.37
C GLN A 94 -17.98 -24.95 22.21
N LEU A 95 -17.43 -24.32 21.15
CA LEU A 95 -18.14 -24.07 19.90
C LEU A 95 -17.45 -24.86 18.78
N ALA A 96 -18.24 -25.58 17.99
CA ALA A 96 -17.70 -26.42 16.92
C ALA A 96 -16.92 -25.59 15.90
N GLY A 97 -15.67 -25.96 15.64
CA GLY A 97 -14.77 -25.28 14.71
C GLY A 97 -14.12 -24.00 15.24
N PHE A 98 -14.25 -23.70 16.54
CA PHE A 98 -13.62 -22.57 17.18
C PHE A 98 -12.76 -23.00 18.37
N GLN A 99 -11.67 -22.27 18.58
CA GLN A 99 -10.81 -22.37 19.76
C GLN A 99 -11.13 -21.22 20.71
N LEU A 100 -11.30 -21.55 22.00
CA LEU A 100 -11.62 -20.60 23.06
C LEU A 100 -10.34 -20.04 23.69
N PHE A 101 -10.25 -18.71 23.77
CA PHE A 101 -9.25 -17.99 24.54
C PHE A 101 -9.99 -17.01 25.44
N ARG A 102 -9.76 -17.06 26.76
CA ARG A 102 -10.49 -16.22 27.71
C ARG A 102 -9.56 -15.62 28.76
N ALA A 103 -9.93 -14.42 29.19
CA ALA A 103 -9.38 -13.72 30.33
C ALA A 103 -10.52 -13.45 31.30
N ASP A 104 -10.64 -14.30 32.32
CA ASP A 104 -11.64 -14.15 33.36
C ASP A 104 -11.25 -13.02 34.31
N ARG A 105 -12.24 -12.31 34.87
CA ARG A 105 -11.98 -11.24 35.84
C ARG A 105 -11.38 -11.84 37.11
N ASN A 106 -10.29 -11.24 37.59
CA ASN A 106 -9.77 -11.51 38.92
C ASN A 106 -10.48 -10.61 39.93
N THR A 107 -11.23 -11.21 40.86
CA THR A 107 -12.04 -10.51 41.87
C THR A 107 -11.17 -9.73 42.86
N GLU A 108 -9.99 -10.22 43.20
CA GLU A 108 -9.06 -9.58 44.14
C GLU A 108 -8.45 -8.32 43.53
N LEU A 109 -7.99 -8.41 42.27
CA LEU A 109 -7.35 -7.29 41.58
C LEU A 109 -8.34 -6.21 41.13
N SER A 110 -9.57 -6.58 40.78
CA SER A 110 -10.58 -5.64 40.29
C SER A 110 -11.44 -5.00 41.39
N GLY A 111 -11.42 -5.56 42.61
CA GLY A 111 -12.31 -5.16 43.70
C GLY A 111 -13.80 -5.41 43.43
N LYS A 112 -14.14 -6.19 42.39
CA LYS A 112 -15.52 -6.45 41.95
C LYS A 112 -15.82 -7.94 41.93
N THR A 113 -16.96 -8.33 42.51
CA THR A 113 -17.38 -9.74 42.67
C THR A 113 -18.25 -10.26 41.53
N LYS A 114 -18.82 -9.37 40.71
CA LYS A 114 -19.65 -9.72 39.55
C LYS A 114 -19.23 -8.95 38.31
N GLY A 115 -19.42 -9.59 37.16
CA GLY A 115 -19.24 -8.96 35.86
C GLY A 115 -17.84 -9.14 35.27
N GLY A 116 -17.61 -8.49 34.11
CA GLY A 116 -16.32 -8.46 33.44
C GLY A 116 -15.97 -9.74 32.71
N GLY A 117 -14.68 -9.88 32.40
CA GLY A 117 -14.16 -10.96 31.59
C GLY A 117 -14.27 -10.69 30.10
N ILE A 118 -13.26 -11.16 29.36
CA ILE A 118 -13.11 -10.98 27.93
C ILE A 118 -12.81 -12.34 27.31
N CYS A 119 -13.43 -12.63 26.17
CA CYS A 119 -13.22 -13.88 25.46
C CYS A 119 -13.07 -13.64 23.96
N PHE A 120 -12.17 -14.42 23.36
CA PHE A 120 -12.06 -14.61 21.93
C PHE A 120 -12.33 -16.06 21.56
N TYR A 121 -13.18 -16.25 20.56
CA TYR A 121 -13.25 -17.50 19.81
C TYR A 121 -12.57 -17.30 18.46
N THR A 122 -11.53 -18.08 18.16
CA THR A 122 -10.87 -18.05 16.86
C THR A 122 -11.31 -19.26 16.02
N ASN A 123 -11.66 -19.03 14.76
CA ASN A 123 -12.09 -20.10 13.88
C ASN A 123 -10.88 -20.94 13.43
N SER A 124 -10.93 -22.26 13.65
CA SER A 124 -9.85 -23.17 13.29
C SER A 124 -9.61 -23.27 11.77
N GLY A 125 -10.60 -22.89 10.95
CA GLY A 125 -10.43 -22.75 9.50
C GLY A 125 -9.69 -21.47 9.08
N TRP A 126 -9.57 -20.49 9.97
CA TRP A 126 -8.85 -19.24 9.73
C TRP A 126 -7.43 -19.26 10.31
N CYS A 127 -7.29 -19.66 11.58
CA CYS A 127 -6.04 -19.57 12.33
C CYS A 127 -5.98 -20.63 13.43
N ASN A 128 -4.91 -21.41 13.47
CA ASN A 128 -4.60 -22.33 14.57
C ASN A 128 -3.35 -21.91 15.37
N ASP A 129 -2.50 -21.06 14.80
CA ASP A 129 -1.34 -20.49 15.49
C ASP A 129 -1.77 -19.21 16.21
N VAL A 130 -2.23 -19.39 17.44
CA VAL A 130 -2.69 -18.31 18.32
C VAL A 130 -1.86 -18.34 19.60
N THR A 131 -1.28 -17.20 19.96
CA THR A 131 -0.50 -17.04 21.20
C THR A 131 -1.08 -15.92 22.04
N VAL A 132 -1.34 -16.19 23.33
CA VAL A 132 -1.69 -15.14 24.29
C VAL A 132 -0.45 -14.28 24.54
N ILE A 133 -0.55 -12.97 24.32
CA ILE A 133 0.55 -12.02 24.52
C ILE A 133 0.54 -11.54 25.97
N GLN A 134 -0.59 -11.01 26.43
CA GLN A 134 -0.74 -10.46 27.77
C GLN A 134 -2.21 -10.40 28.16
N GLN A 135 -2.45 -10.46 29.47
CA GLN A 135 -3.72 -10.22 30.12
C GLN A 135 -3.51 -9.17 31.21
N HIS A 136 -4.45 -8.24 31.33
CA HIS A 136 -4.45 -7.24 32.39
C HIS A 136 -5.84 -7.15 33.01
N CYS A 137 -5.89 -7.07 34.33
CA CYS A 137 -7.12 -6.89 35.09
C CYS A 137 -6.84 -5.92 36.22
N SER A 138 -7.55 -4.79 36.23
CA SER A 138 -7.55 -3.79 37.28
C SER A 138 -8.98 -3.29 37.52
N PRO A 139 -9.23 -2.47 38.57
CA PRO A 139 -10.56 -1.92 38.83
C PRO A 139 -11.09 -1.04 37.68
N ASP A 140 -10.17 -0.51 36.88
CA ASP A 140 -10.36 0.52 35.86
C ASP A 140 -10.28 0.00 34.43
N LEU A 141 -9.57 -1.11 34.20
CA LEU A 141 -9.30 -1.63 32.87
C LEU A 141 -9.10 -3.15 32.88
N GLU A 142 -9.80 -3.81 31.96
CA GLU A 142 -9.54 -5.21 31.60
C GLU A 142 -9.08 -5.27 30.14
N THR A 143 -7.95 -5.94 29.90
CA THR A 143 -7.46 -6.18 28.54
C THR A 143 -6.99 -7.60 28.33
N PHE A 144 -7.16 -8.09 27.10
CA PHE A 144 -6.71 -9.40 26.69
C PHE A 144 -6.15 -9.34 25.27
N PHE A 145 -4.87 -9.67 25.11
CA PHE A 145 -4.17 -9.59 23.84
C PHE A 145 -3.82 -10.99 23.34
N ILE A 146 -4.23 -11.30 22.12
CA ILE A 146 -3.83 -12.52 21.43
C ILE A 146 -3.20 -12.17 20.08
N ASN A 147 -2.14 -12.89 19.72
CA ASN A 147 -1.54 -12.83 18.39
C ASN A 147 -2.03 -14.01 17.56
N CYS A 148 -2.56 -13.73 16.37
CA CYS A 148 -3.09 -14.72 15.44
C CYS A 148 -2.27 -14.71 14.14
N LYS A 149 -1.74 -15.88 13.76
CA LYS A 149 -1.05 -16.12 12.48
C LYS A 149 -1.92 -16.99 11.58
N PRO A 150 -2.81 -16.38 10.77
CA PRO A 150 -3.73 -17.15 9.94
C PRO A 150 -3.02 -17.82 8.77
N PHE A 151 -3.66 -18.85 8.20
CA PHE A 151 -3.13 -19.57 7.03
C PHE A 151 -2.96 -18.67 5.79
N TYR A 152 -3.72 -17.58 5.72
CA TYR A 152 -3.69 -16.62 4.63
C TYR A 152 -3.61 -15.19 5.17
N SER A 153 -2.39 -14.66 5.31
CA SER A 153 -2.18 -13.23 5.60
C SER A 153 -1.83 -12.45 4.32
N PRO A 154 -2.24 -11.17 4.22
CA PRO A 154 -1.66 -10.26 3.23
C PRO A 154 -0.15 -10.15 3.44
N ARG A 155 0.61 -9.92 2.37
CA ARG A 155 2.06 -9.62 2.45
C ARG A 155 2.41 -8.40 3.31
N GLU A 156 1.41 -7.59 3.64
CA GLU A 156 1.58 -6.35 4.41
C GLU A 156 1.60 -6.61 5.91
N PHE A 157 1.10 -7.76 6.38
CA PHE A 157 0.98 -8.08 7.81
C PHE A 157 1.49 -9.50 8.05
N ALA A 158 2.47 -9.65 8.93
CA ALA A 158 2.96 -10.96 9.35
C ALA A 158 1.91 -11.71 10.19
N SER A 159 1.23 -10.98 11.08
CA SER A 159 0.19 -11.50 11.97
C SER A 159 -0.84 -10.43 12.36
N PHE A 160 -1.91 -10.86 13.01
CA PHE A 160 -2.98 -10.01 13.52
C PHE A 160 -3.03 -10.08 15.03
N ILE A 161 -2.89 -8.94 15.69
CA ILE A 161 -2.99 -8.85 17.14
C ILE A 161 -4.39 -8.33 17.48
N LEU A 162 -5.12 -9.10 18.26
CA LEU A 162 -6.46 -8.77 18.72
C LEU A 162 -6.37 -8.37 20.19
N ALA A 163 -6.76 -7.14 20.47
CA ALA A 163 -6.78 -6.59 21.82
C ALA A 163 -8.24 -6.40 22.25
N GLY A 164 -8.71 -7.27 23.12
CA GLY A 164 -10.02 -7.20 23.75
C GLY A 164 -9.96 -6.21 24.91
N VAL A 165 -10.92 -5.30 25.00
CA VAL A 165 -10.93 -4.23 26.01
C VAL A 165 -12.29 -4.16 26.71
N TYR A 166 -12.27 -4.03 28.03
CA TYR A 166 -13.46 -3.67 28.80
C TYR A 166 -13.07 -2.58 29.81
N ILE A 167 -13.71 -1.41 29.70
CA ILE A 167 -13.53 -0.27 30.62
C ILE A 167 -14.82 -0.14 31.44
N PRO A 168 -14.80 -0.36 32.76
CA PRO A 168 -16.00 -0.23 33.60
C PRO A 168 -16.59 1.19 33.59
N PRO A 169 -17.91 1.38 33.79
CA PRO A 169 -18.55 2.70 33.67
C PRO A 169 -18.22 3.70 34.79
N GLN A 170 -17.77 3.21 35.96
CA GLN A 170 -17.46 4.00 37.17
C GLN A 170 -15.93 4.06 37.43
N THR A 171 -15.14 4.31 36.40
CA THR A 171 -13.66 4.30 36.45
C THR A 171 -13.06 5.68 36.18
N ASN A 172 -11.79 5.86 36.55
CA ASN A 172 -10.96 6.93 35.99
C ASN A 172 -10.60 6.61 34.54
N VAL A 173 -11.41 7.15 33.62
CA VAL A 173 -11.28 6.94 32.17
C VAL A 173 -9.90 7.36 31.65
N GLN A 174 -9.28 8.41 32.18
CA GLN A 174 -7.99 8.91 31.70
C GLN A 174 -6.85 7.92 31.99
N ASP A 175 -6.82 7.36 33.19
CA ASP A 175 -5.79 6.39 33.58
C ASP A 175 -5.97 5.07 32.83
N ALA A 176 -7.22 4.63 32.64
CA ALA A 176 -7.53 3.46 31.81
C ALA A 176 -7.09 3.67 30.35
N GLN A 177 -7.34 4.85 29.76
CA GLN A 177 -6.92 5.19 28.40
C GLN A 177 -5.40 5.22 28.25
N ARG A 178 -4.68 5.86 29.19
CA ARG A 178 -3.21 5.92 29.19
C ARG A 178 -2.59 4.53 29.32
N THR A 179 -3.10 3.73 30.26
CA THR A 179 -2.63 2.36 30.47
C THR A 179 -2.87 1.49 29.23
N LEU A 180 -4.04 1.61 28.61
CA LEU A 180 -4.35 0.92 27.36
C LEU A 180 -3.47 1.38 26.20
N ALA A 181 -3.21 2.68 26.08
CA ALA A 181 -2.33 3.23 25.05
C ALA A 181 -0.90 2.71 25.19
N ASP A 182 -0.35 2.72 26.41
CA ASP A 182 0.97 2.17 26.71
C ASP A 182 1.07 0.68 26.36
N GLN A 183 0.05 -0.10 26.70
CA GLN A 183 -0.02 -1.52 26.33
C GLN A 183 0.00 -1.72 24.81
N ILE A 184 -0.78 -0.94 24.07
CA ILE A 184 -0.84 -1.00 22.60
C ILE A 184 0.52 -0.63 21.99
N LEU A 185 1.16 0.44 22.47
CA LEU A 185 2.46 0.90 21.97
C LEU A 185 3.56 -0.13 22.21
N ARG A 186 3.61 -0.76 23.40
CA ARG A 186 4.57 -1.83 23.71
C ARG A 186 4.40 -3.03 22.78
N VAL A 187 3.16 -3.39 22.50
CA VAL A 187 2.82 -4.49 21.59
C VAL A 187 3.18 -4.15 20.14
N GLU A 188 2.93 -2.92 19.67
CA GLU A 188 3.39 -2.45 18.35
C GLU A 188 4.92 -2.50 18.23
N GLN A 189 5.66 -2.14 19.29
CA GLN A 189 7.13 -2.18 19.30
C GLN A 189 7.67 -3.61 19.24
N THR A 190 7.01 -4.55 19.92
CA THR A 190 7.43 -5.96 19.95
C THR A 190 7.07 -6.67 18.65
N PHE A 191 5.97 -6.30 18.01
CA PHE A 191 5.47 -6.92 16.79
C PHE A 191 5.24 -5.88 15.66
N PRO A 192 6.31 -5.26 15.12
CA PRO A 192 6.20 -4.13 14.19
C PRO A 192 5.50 -4.47 12.86
N ASP A 193 5.58 -5.72 12.42
CA ASP A 193 4.95 -6.20 11.18
C ASP A 193 3.53 -6.75 11.39
N SER A 194 2.97 -6.62 12.60
CA SER A 194 1.61 -7.09 12.92
C SER A 194 0.60 -5.97 12.87
N LEU A 195 -0.62 -6.30 12.42
CA LEU A 195 -1.74 -5.37 12.51
C LEU A 195 -2.44 -5.53 13.85
N VAL A 196 -2.44 -4.46 14.66
CA VAL A 196 -3.21 -4.39 15.90
C VAL A 196 -4.65 -3.95 15.59
N ILE A 197 -5.61 -4.72 16.11
CA ILE A 197 -7.04 -4.45 16.08
C ILE A 197 -7.51 -4.46 17.53
N VAL A 198 -7.89 -3.29 18.03
CA VAL A 198 -8.40 -3.11 19.38
C VAL A 198 -9.91 -3.08 19.31
N LEU A 199 -10.61 -3.90 20.09
CA LEU A 199 -12.06 -3.95 20.10
C LEU A 199 -12.61 -4.34 21.46
N GLY A 200 -13.82 -3.89 21.76
CA GLY A 200 -14.46 -4.18 23.04
C GLY A 200 -15.42 -3.08 23.45
N ASP A 201 -15.79 -3.07 24.73
CA ASP A 201 -16.69 -2.09 25.32
C ASP A 201 -15.88 -1.06 26.10
N PHE A 202 -15.89 0.17 25.60
CA PHE A 202 -15.11 1.26 26.15
C PHE A 202 -15.93 2.10 27.11
N ASN A 203 -17.25 1.88 27.22
CA ASN A 203 -18.17 2.76 27.94
C ASN A 203 -17.92 4.25 27.60
N LYS A 204 -17.26 4.99 28.49
CA LYS A 204 -16.95 6.43 28.33
C LYS A 204 -15.57 6.69 27.70
N GLY A 205 -14.77 5.65 27.46
CA GLY A 205 -13.40 5.74 26.96
C GLY A 205 -13.32 6.00 25.46
N ASN A 206 -12.37 6.86 25.08
CA ASN A 206 -12.05 7.16 23.68
C ASN A 206 -10.54 7.25 23.45
N LEU A 207 -9.99 6.38 22.60
CA LEU A 207 -8.54 6.32 22.34
C LEU A 207 -8.02 7.39 21.36
N THR A 208 -8.88 8.25 20.82
CA THR A 208 -8.48 9.19 19.76
C THR A 208 -7.44 10.21 20.23
N HIS A 209 -7.46 10.60 21.51
CA HIS A 209 -6.48 11.54 22.06
C HIS A 209 -5.12 10.88 22.33
N GLU A 210 -5.11 9.76 23.05
CA GLU A 210 -3.87 9.04 23.42
C GLU A 210 -3.21 8.34 22.23
N LEU A 211 -4.01 7.88 21.25
CA LEU A 211 -3.54 7.20 20.05
C LEU A 211 -4.15 7.80 18.77
N PRO A 212 -3.69 8.98 18.30
CA PRO A 212 -4.24 9.66 17.12
C PRO A 212 -4.14 8.85 15.81
N LYS A 213 -3.19 7.91 15.75
CA LYS A 213 -3.01 6.98 14.62
C LYS A 213 -4.16 5.98 14.50
N TYR A 214 -4.82 5.66 15.62
CA TYR A 214 -5.86 4.66 15.71
C TYR A 214 -7.22 5.29 15.42
N ARG A 215 -7.92 4.75 14.43
CA ARG A 215 -9.21 5.27 13.97
C ARG A 215 -10.34 4.38 14.43
N GLN A 216 -11.35 4.97 15.04
CA GLN A 216 -12.59 4.29 15.42
C GLN A 216 -13.42 3.95 14.18
N LEU A 217 -13.82 2.68 14.06
CA LEU A 217 -14.51 2.15 12.89
C LEU A 217 -16.00 1.91 13.11
N ILE A 218 -16.43 1.70 14.36
CA ILE A 218 -17.83 1.53 14.72
C ILE A 218 -18.45 2.92 14.87
N LYS A 219 -19.51 3.17 14.10
CA LYS A 219 -20.24 4.45 14.07
C LYS A 219 -21.76 4.28 14.27
N CYS A 220 -22.22 3.05 14.44
CA CYS A 220 -23.62 2.76 14.73
C CYS A 220 -23.80 2.66 16.26
N PRO A 221 -24.97 3.04 16.79
CA PRO A 221 -25.32 2.78 18.18
C PRO A 221 -25.19 1.29 18.52
N THR A 222 -24.63 0.99 19.68
CA THR A 222 -24.39 -0.38 20.15
C THR A 222 -25.14 -0.69 21.44
N ARG A 223 -25.56 0.33 22.18
CA ARG A 223 -26.47 0.23 23.32
C ARG A 223 -27.41 1.43 23.29
N GLU A 224 -28.71 1.18 23.08
CA GLU A 224 -29.69 2.24 22.85
C GLU A 224 -29.20 3.20 21.74
N ASP A 225 -29.14 4.50 22.01
CA ASP A 225 -28.62 5.52 21.08
C ASP A 225 -27.11 5.78 21.23
N ASN A 226 -26.45 5.11 22.17
CA ASN A 226 -25.03 5.31 22.47
C ASN A 226 -24.13 4.34 21.72
N ILE A 227 -22.93 4.82 21.38
CA ILE A 227 -21.85 4.01 20.81
C ILE A 227 -20.87 3.74 21.95
N LEU A 228 -20.95 2.57 22.58
CA LEU A 228 -20.06 2.19 23.69
C LEU A 228 -19.01 1.17 23.23
N ASP A 229 -19.41 0.29 22.32
CA ASP A 229 -18.52 -0.70 21.73
C ASP A 229 -17.71 -0.05 20.61
N HIS A 230 -16.38 -0.16 20.70
CA HIS A 230 -15.47 0.46 19.75
C HIS A 230 -14.59 -0.58 19.07
N CYS A 231 -14.12 -0.23 17.88
CA CYS A 231 -13.08 -0.97 17.17
C CYS A 231 -12.10 0.04 16.59
N TYR A 232 -10.84 -0.05 17.01
CA TYR A 232 -9.76 0.83 16.59
C TYR A 232 -8.69 0.05 15.82
N THR A 233 -8.19 0.66 14.75
CA THR A 233 -7.00 0.18 14.02
C THR A 233 -6.34 1.33 13.27
N THR A 234 -5.13 1.11 12.80
CA THR A 234 -4.32 2.12 12.08
C THR A 234 -4.77 2.30 10.62
N ILE A 235 -5.52 1.35 10.08
CA ILE A 235 -6.01 1.36 8.69
C ILE A 235 -7.38 2.05 8.61
N SER A 236 -7.48 3.13 7.84
CA SER A 236 -8.78 3.73 7.49
C SER A 236 -9.66 2.77 6.72
N ASN A 237 -10.95 2.77 7.05
CA ASN A 237 -11.97 1.97 6.35
C ASN A 237 -11.60 0.48 6.30
N ALA A 238 -10.94 -0.02 7.34
CA ALA A 238 -10.60 -1.43 7.48
C ALA A 238 -11.85 -2.31 7.50
N TYR A 239 -12.86 -1.87 8.25
CA TYR A 239 -14.13 -2.56 8.47
C TYR A 239 -15.34 -1.69 8.13
N HIS A 240 -16.40 -2.35 7.68
CA HIS A 240 -17.74 -1.81 7.72
C HIS A 240 -18.48 -2.49 8.88
N ALA A 241 -18.77 -1.72 9.93
CA ALA A 241 -19.56 -2.18 11.07
C ALA A 241 -21.05 -2.25 10.68
N VAL A 242 -21.67 -3.40 10.92
CA VAL A 242 -23.10 -3.62 10.68
C VAL A 242 -23.74 -4.17 11.95
N PRO A 243 -24.74 -3.48 12.53
CA PRO A 243 -25.44 -3.98 13.71
C PRO A 243 -26.25 -5.24 13.41
N ARG A 244 -26.35 -6.12 14.39
CA ARG A 244 -27.07 -7.40 14.39
C ARG A 244 -27.82 -7.54 15.71
N ALA A 245 -28.90 -8.33 15.70
CA ALA A 245 -29.65 -8.63 16.92
C ALA A 245 -28.71 -9.04 18.06
N ALA A 246 -28.99 -8.53 19.25
CA ALA A 246 -28.31 -8.86 20.49
C ALA A 246 -28.37 -10.37 20.75
N LEU A 247 -27.39 -10.88 21.50
CA LEU A 247 -27.40 -12.26 21.96
C LEU A 247 -28.19 -12.34 23.27
N GLY A 248 -29.24 -13.16 23.29
CA GLY A 248 -30.13 -13.33 24.44
C GLY A 248 -30.75 -12.01 24.88
N HIS A 249 -30.75 -11.78 26.19
CA HIS A 249 -31.27 -10.56 26.82
C HIS A 249 -30.20 -9.48 27.04
N SER A 250 -29.11 -9.47 26.27
CA SER A 250 -28.15 -8.37 26.32
C SER A 250 -28.81 -7.08 25.81
N ASP A 251 -28.56 -5.97 26.48
CA ASP A 251 -28.93 -4.62 26.02
C ASP A 251 -27.93 -4.06 24.99
N HIS A 252 -26.87 -4.80 24.69
CA HIS A 252 -25.93 -4.47 23.62
C HIS A 252 -26.25 -5.23 22.33
N VAL A 253 -26.22 -4.48 21.23
CA VAL A 253 -26.33 -4.97 19.86
C VAL A 253 -25.02 -5.64 19.47
N MET A 254 -25.11 -6.83 18.86
CA MET A 254 -23.94 -7.49 18.31
C MET A 254 -23.48 -6.78 17.04
N VAL A 255 -22.19 -6.45 16.94
CA VAL A 255 -21.61 -5.74 15.78
C VAL A 255 -20.85 -6.71 14.89
N HIS A 256 -21.26 -6.80 13.62
CA HIS A 256 -20.52 -7.54 12.59
C HIS A 256 -19.56 -6.61 11.85
N LEU A 257 -18.27 -6.81 12.08
CA LEU A 257 -17.18 -6.09 11.42
C LEU A 257 -16.80 -6.80 10.11
N ILE A 258 -17.29 -6.27 8.99
CA ILE A 258 -17.06 -6.84 7.66
C ILE A 258 -15.79 -6.23 7.05
N PRO A 259 -14.78 -7.03 6.67
CA PRO A 259 -13.56 -6.54 6.02
C PRO A 259 -13.87 -5.72 4.76
N ALA A 260 -13.62 -4.42 4.83
CA ALA A 260 -13.75 -3.49 3.70
C ALA A 260 -12.38 -3.23 3.03
N TYR A 261 -11.28 -3.48 3.75
CA TYR A 261 -9.92 -3.28 3.28
C TYR A 261 -9.62 -3.97 1.94
N ARG A 262 -8.90 -3.24 1.08
CA ARG A 262 -8.33 -3.77 -0.15
C ARG A 262 -6.81 -3.65 -0.08
N GLN A 263 -6.12 -4.78 -0.25
CA GLN A 263 -4.66 -4.85 -0.28
C GLN A 263 -4.07 -3.77 -1.20
N LYS A 264 -3.00 -3.10 -0.75
CA LYS A 264 -2.33 -2.02 -1.50
C LYS A 264 -1.94 -2.47 -2.90
N LEU A 265 -1.46 -3.72 -3.03
CA LEU A 265 -1.09 -4.33 -4.31
C LEU A 265 -2.24 -4.37 -5.33
N LYS A 266 -3.50 -4.46 -4.87
CA LYS A 266 -4.70 -4.46 -5.73
C LYS A 266 -5.26 -3.07 -5.98
N LEU A 267 -4.82 -2.07 -5.22
CA LEU A 267 -5.24 -0.67 -5.38
C LEU A 267 -4.40 0.05 -6.45
N CYS A 268 -3.13 -0.32 -6.60
CA CYS A 268 -2.30 0.27 -7.63
C CYS A 268 -2.75 -0.19 -9.02
N LYS A 269 -3.23 0.75 -9.83
CA LYS A 269 -3.52 0.49 -11.24
C LYS A 269 -2.23 0.10 -11.96
N PRO A 270 -2.27 -0.88 -12.88
CA PRO A 270 -1.14 -1.16 -13.75
C PRO A 270 -0.73 0.12 -14.50
N ALA A 271 0.57 0.38 -14.60
CA ALA A 271 1.07 1.49 -15.40
C ALA A 271 1.04 1.07 -16.86
N VAL A 272 0.22 1.77 -17.64
CA VAL A 272 0.12 1.60 -19.10
C VAL A 272 1.06 2.61 -19.73
N ARG A 273 2.04 2.13 -20.49
CA ARG A 273 2.93 2.98 -21.29
C ARG A 273 2.71 2.65 -22.75
N THR A 274 2.35 3.65 -23.54
CA THR A 274 2.32 3.55 -25.00
C THR A 274 3.62 4.13 -25.53
N SER A 275 4.30 3.40 -26.40
CA SER A 275 5.52 3.86 -27.08
C SER A 275 5.41 3.58 -28.57
N LYS A 276 5.81 4.55 -29.39
CA LYS A 276 5.96 4.37 -30.84
C LYS A 276 7.02 3.30 -31.13
N GLN A 277 6.74 2.39 -32.04
CA GLN A 277 7.64 1.30 -32.42
C GLN A 277 8.40 1.68 -33.70
N TRP A 278 9.61 2.17 -33.52
CA TRP A 278 10.53 2.54 -34.61
C TRP A 278 11.22 1.29 -35.20
N SER A 279 10.49 0.55 -36.04
CA SER A 279 11.06 -0.48 -36.91
C SER A 279 11.62 0.14 -38.19
N SER A 280 12.52 -0.57 -38.89
CA SER A 280 13.07 -0.12 -40.17
C SER A 280 11.97 0.19 -41.20
N GLU A 281 10.99 -0.69 -41.31
CA GLU A 281 9.82 -0.54 -42.18
C GLU A 281 9.02 0.74 -41.85
N ALA A 282 8.62 0.93 -40.59
CA ALA A 282 7.93 2.14 -40.15
C ALA A 282 8.71 3.45 -40.38
N VAL A 283 10.05 3.41 -40.34
CA VAL A 283 10.91 4.56 -40.65
C VAL A 283 10.91 4.83 -42.16
N GLU A 284 10.97 3.78 -42.98
CA GLU A 284 10.87 3.90 -44.44
C GLU A 284 9.51 4.44 -44.88
N ASP A 285 8.42 3.97 -44.27
CA ASP A 285 7.06 4.47 -44.53
C ASP A 285 6.91 5.95 -44.15
N LEU A 286 7.44 6.35 -42.99
CA LEU A 286 7.44 7.76 -42.57
C LEU A 286 8.26 8.61 -43.54
N LYS A 287 9.42 8.12 -43.97
CA LYS A 287 10.27 8.82 -44.92
C LYS A 287 9.54 9.03 -46.26
N ALA A 288 8.92 7.98 -46.81
CA ALA A 288 8.14 8.08 -48.03
C ALA A 288 6.96 9.05 -47.89
N CYS A 289 6.29 9.06 -46.74
CA CYS A 289 5.20 9.99 -46.44
C CYS A 289 5.67 11.47 -46.41
N LEU A 290 6.83 11.74 -45.80
CA LEU A 290 7.39 13.09 -45.75
C LEU A 290 7.99 13.55 -47.09
N GLU A 291 8.54 12.64 -47.89
CA GLU A 291 9.09 12.94 -49.23
C GLU A 291 7.99 13.23 -50.26
N THR A 292 6.81 12.63 -50.10
CA THR A 292 5.65 12.87 -50.97
C THR A 292 4.84 14.10 -50.57
N THR A 293 5.17 14.74 -49.46
CA THR A 293 4.48 15.93 -48.96
C THR A 293 4.95 17.18 -49.72
N ASP A 294 4.00 17.94 -50.26
CA ASP A 294 4.27 19.29 -50.78
C ASP A 294 4.35 20.31 -49.63
N TRP A 295 5.57 20.72 -49.29
CA TRP A 295 5.84 21.62 -48.17
C TRP A 295 5.48 23.08 -48.45
N ASP A 296 5.37 23.48 -49.73
CA ASP A 296 5.06 24.87 -50.09
C ASP A 296 3.59 25.23 -49.80
N VAL A 297 2.72 24.23 -49.67
CA VAL A 297 1.33 24.39 -49.20
C VAL A 297 1.28 24.97 -47.80
N PHE A 298 2.17 24.55 -46.89
CA PHE A 298 2.21 25.11 -45.53
C PHE A 298 2.73 26.55 -45.54
N ARG A 299 3.71 26.85 -46.38
CA ARG A 299 4.30 28.19 -46.50
C ARG A 299 3.29 29.21 -47.06
N THR A 300 2.43 28.78 -47.97
CA THR A 300 1.39 29.62 -48.59
C THR A 300 0.13 29.76 -47.73
N ALA A 301 -0.17 28.76 -46.88
CA ALA A 301 -1.35 28.76 -46.03
C ALA A 301 -1.20 29.54 -44.71
N THR A 302 0.03 29.82 -44.26
CA THR A 302 0.29 30.48 -42.96
C THR A 302 0.81 31.90 -43.12
N THR A 303 0.40 32.80 -42.23
CA THR A 303 0.75 34.23 -42.32
C THR A 303 1.83 34.66 -41.32
N SER A 304 2.13 33.82 -40.33
CA SER A 304 3.16 34.06 -39.32
C SER A 304 4.12 32.87 -39.19
N LEU A 305 5.35 33.14 -38.74
CA LEU A 305 6.35 32.09 -38.53
C LEU A 305 5.92 31.10 -37.45
N ASP A 306 5.27 31.56 -36.39
CA ASP A 306 4.79 30.71 -35.30
C ASP A 306 3.70 29.74 -35.82
N GLU A 307 2.74 30.24 -36.59
CA GLU A 307 1.69 29.42 -37.22
C GLU A 307 2.27 28.42 -38.23
N TYR A 308 3.29 28.81 -38.99
CA TYR A 308 4.03 27.90 -39.85
C TYR A 308 4.69 26.76 -39.06
N THR A 309 5.36 27.08 -37.94
CA THR A 309 5.99 26.05 -37.11
C THR A 309 4.98 25.12 -36.45
N GLU A 310 3.84 25.63 -36.01
CA GLU A 310 2.78 24.84 -35.39
C GLU A 310 2.11 23.90 -36.39
N THR A 311 1.79 24.39 -37.58
CA THR A 311 1.16 23.59 -38.65
C THR A 311 2.10 22.49 -39.16
N VAL A 312 3.37 22.82 -39.42
CA VAL A 312 4.39 21.84 -39.82
C VAL A 312 4.62 20.80 -38.72
N THR A 313 4.74 21.21 -37.46
CA THR A 313 4.94 20.28 -36.33
C THR A 313 3.72 19.36 -36.14
N SER A 314 2.52 19.89 -36.33
CA SER A 314 1.27 19.13 -36.26
C SER A 314 1.18 18.11 -37.40
N TYR A 315 1.56 18.51 -38.62
CA TYR A 315 1.58 17.61 -39.78
C TYR A 315 2.64 16.51 -39.62
N ILE A 316 3.84 16.83 -39.17
CA ILE A 316 4.87 15.83 -38.86
C ILE A 316 4.35 14.85 -37.80
N SER A 317 3.72 15.35 -36.73
CA SER A 317 3.12 14.50 -35.69
C SER A 317 2.04 13.58 -36.26
N PHE A 318 1.23 14.08 -37.20
CA PHE A 318 0.23 13.29 -37.92
C PHE A 318 0.87 12.19 -38.78
N CYS A 319 1.90 12.51 -39.55
CA CYS A 319 2.64 11.52 -40.35
C CYS A 319 3.28 10.46 -39.44
N GLU A 320 3.88 10.87 -38.32
CA GLU A 320 4.41 9.94 -37.35
C GLU A 320 3.33 9.01 -36.76
N ASP A 321 2.12 9.51 -36.49
CA ASP A 321 1.03 8.72 -35.93
C ASP A 321 0.41 7.76 -36.97
N CYS A 322 0.44 8.13 -38.25
CA CYS A 322 -0.04 7.29 -39.34
C CYS A 322 0.96 6.18 -39.71
N CYS A 323 2.25 6.52 -39.78
CA CYS A 323 3.29 5.59 -40.24
C CYS A 323 3.86 4.73 -39.11
N ILE A 324 3.91 5.23 -37.87
CA ILE A 324 4.59 4.52 -36.78
C ILE A 324 3.58 3.82 -35.87
N PRO A 325 3.54 2.46 -35.87
CA PRO A 325 2.62 1.74 -35.02
C PRO A 325 2.93 1.98 -33.54
N SER A 326 1.88 2.25 -32.77
CA SER A 326 1.96 2.40 -31.32
C SER A 326 1.88 1.04 -30.62
N ARG A 327 2.83 0.77 -29.73
CA ARG A 327 2.82 -0.43 -28.88
C ARG A 327 2.50 -0.06 -27.43
N THR A 328 1.41 -0.62 -26.91
CA THR A 328 1.04 -0.46 -25.51
C THR A 328 1.64 -1.58 -24.66
N ARG A 329 2.39 -1.22 -23.62
CA ARG A 329 2.91 -2.13 -22.60
C ARG A 329 2.25 -1.83 -21.26
N VAL A 330 1.59 -2.85 -20.71
CA VAL A 330 1.07 -2.84 -19.34
C VAL A 330 2.16 -3.38 -18.41
N SER A 331 2.54 -2.59 -17.42
CA SER A 331 3.44 -2.99 -16.34
C SER A 331 2.69 -3.05 -15.03
N TYR A 332 2.91 -4.11 -14.26
CA TYR A 332 2.26 -4.31 -12.98
C TYR A 332 3.23 -4.00 -11.85
N ASN A 333 2.74 -3.53 -10.70
CA ASN A 333 3.60 -3.22 -9.55
C ASN A 333 4.36 -4.44 -8.98
N ASN A 334 3.94 -5.65 -9.30
CA ASN A 334 4.61 -6.90 -8.94
C ASN A 334 5.58 -7.41 -10.01
N ASP A 335 5.74 -6.69 -11.14
CA ASP A 335 6.77 -7.02 -12.12
C ASP A 335 8.14 -6.81 -11.50
N LYS A 336 8.89 -7.89 -11.36
CA LYS A 336 10.22 -7.82 -10.79
C LYS A 336 11.15 -7.07 -11.76
N PRO A 337 11.98 -6.14 -11.29
CA PRO A 337 12.81 -5.29 -12.16
C PRO A 337 13.81 -6.10 -13.00
N TRP A 338 14.27 -7.25 -12.49
CA TRP A 338 15.13 -8.18 -13.22
C TRP A 338 14.37 -9.08 -14.23
N PHE A 339 13.04 -9.04 -14.29
CA PHE A 339 12.23 -9.88 -15.17
C PHE A 339 12.07 -9.26 -16.57
N SER A 340 13.07 -9.52 -17.42
CA SER A 340 13.20 -8.95 -18.77
C SER A 340 12.25 -9.61 -19.80
N PRO A 341 12.04 -8.99 -20.98
CA PRO A 341 11.32 -9.62 -22.10
C PRO A 341 11.91 -10.98 -22.51
N LYS A 342 13.25 -11.13 -22.48
CA LYS A 342 13.93 -12.40 -22.73
C LYS A 342 13.49 -13.49 -21.75
N LEU A 343 13.34 -13.17 -20.46
CA LEU A 343 12.83 -14.12 -19.47
C LEU A 343 11.36 -14.47 -19.68
N ARG A 344 10.53 -13.51 -20.15
CA ARG A 344 9.15 -13.80 -20.56
C ARG A 344 9.11 -14.81 -21.72
N GLN A 345 9.94 -14.62 -22.74
CA GLN A 345 10.02 -15.55 -23.88
C GLN A 345 10.48 -16.94 -23.45
N LEU A 346 11.55 -17.04 -22.65
CA LEU A 346 12.03 -18.32 -22.12
C LEU A 346 10.99 -19.02 -21.24
N ARG A 347 10.16 -18.26 -20.49
CA ARG A 347 9.03 -18.81 -19.74
C ARG A 347 7.97 -19.39 -20.67
N LEU A 348 7.60 -18.67 -21.74
CA LEU A 348 6.62 -19.13 -22.72
C LEU A 348 7.08 -20.40 -23.43
N GLN A 349 8.34 -20.46 -23.87
CA GLN A 349 8.94 -21.67 -24.47
C GLN A 349 8.90 -22.87 -23.53
N LYS A 350 9.16 -22.66 -22.23
CA LYS A 350 9.05 -23.70 -21.20
C LYS A 350 7.61 -24.17 -21.02
N GLU A 351 6.63 -23.27 -21.00
CA GLU A 351 5.21 -23.62 -20.89
C GLU A 351 4.69 -24.34 -22.15
N GLU A 352 5.17 -23.95 -23.33
CA GLU A 352 4.88 -24.60 -24.60
C GLU A 352 5.44 -26.03 -24.64
N ALA A 353 6.71 -26.22 -24.28
CA ALA A 353 7.33 -27.54 -24.19
C ALA A 353 6.64 -28.46 -23.18
N PHE A 354 6.09 -27.90 -22.10
CA PHE A 354 5.26 -28.67 -21.16
C PHE A 354 3.93 -29.11 -21.79
N ARG A 355 3.25 -28.20 -22.50
CA ARG A 355 1.98 -28.50 -23.17
C ARG A 355 2.13 -29.49 -24.31
N SER A 356 3.26 -29.47 -25.02
CA SER A 356 3.54 -30.41 -26.11
C SER A 356 3.91 -31.82 -25.64
N GLY A 357 4.08 -32.06 -24.34
CA GLY A 357 4.41 -33.38 -23.78
C GLY A 357 5.85 -33.86 -24.00
N ASP A 358 6.70 -33.05 -24.63
CA ASP A 358 8.09 -33.36 -24.91
C ASP A 358 8.95 -33.16 -23.65
N ARG A 359 9.31 -34.27 -22.99
CA ARG A 359 10.04 -34.23 -21.72
C ARG A 359 11.44 -33.65 -21.84
N ASP A 360 12.15 -33.94 -22.93
CA ASP A 360 13.56 -33.52 -23.08
C ASP A 360 13.64 -32.04 -23.42
N ARG A 361 12.80 -31.56 -24.33
CA ARG A 361 12.64 -30.13 -24.63
C ARG A 361 12.16 -29.35 -23.40
N PHE A 362 11.27 -29.93 -22.60
CA PHE A 362 10.84 -29.32 -21.33
C PHE A 362 11.99 -29.23 -20.32
N LYS A 363 12.79 -30.30 -20.16
CA LYS A 363 13.95 -30.33 -19.25
C LYS A 363 14.99 -29.29 -19.66
N GLU A 364 15.29 -29.19 -20.95
CA GLU A 364 16.21 -28.19 -21.49
C GLU A 364 15.67 -26.77 -21.27
N SER A 365 14.42 -26.50 -21.66
CA SER A 365 13.78 -25.19 -21.51
C SER A 365 13.69 -24.78 -20.04
N LYS A 366 13.43 -25.73 -19.13
CA LYS A 366 13.44 -25.52 -17.67
C LYS A 366 14.84 -25.12 -17.18
N TYR A 367 15.89 -25.79 -17.63
CA TYR A 367 17.27 -25.45 -17.27
C TYR A 367 17.67 -24.08 -17.80
N ARG A 368 17.44 -23.81 -19.10
CA ARG A 368 17.72 -22.52 -19.75
C ARG A 368 17.01 -21.37 -19.04
N PHE A 369 15.71 -21.52 -18.73
CA PHE A 369 14.95 -20.53 -17.98
C PHE A 369 15.53 -20.30 -16.57
N SER A 370 15.85 -21.38 -15.85
CA SER A 370 16.37 -21.29 -14.47
C SER A 370 17.75 -20.65 -14.41
N LYS A 371 18.63 -20.95 -15.39
CA LYS A 371 19.93 -20.30 -15.55
C LYS A 371 19.76 -18.80 -15.83
N ALA A 372 18.94 -18.44 -16.82
CA ALA A 372 18.69 -17.04 -17.16
C ALA A 372 18.08 -16.23 -15.99
N VAL A 373 17.21 -16.84 -15.18
CA VAL A 373 16.66 -16.20 -13.97
C VAL A 373 17.75 -15.93 -12.94
N ARG A 374 18.68 -16.87 -12.72
CA ARG A 374 19.82 -16.67 -11.80
C ARG A 374 20.72 -15.55 -12.30
N ASP A 375 21.06 -15.54 -13.59
CA ASP A 375 21.91 -14.52 -14.20
C ASP A 375 21.29 -13.13 -14.10
N ALA A 376 19.99 -13.01 -14.41
CA ALA A 376 19.28 -11.74 -14.32
C ALA A 376 19.19 -11.20 -12.88
N LYS A 377 18.99 -12.08 -11.89
CA LYS A 377 19.01 -11.69 -10.47
C LYS A 377 20.39 -11.22 -10.04
N ARG A 378 21.46 -11.92 -10.45
CA ARG A 378 22.85 -11.54 -10.15
C ARG A 378 23.19 -10.18 -10.74
N LEU A 379 22.94 -9.98 -12.03
CA LEU A 379 23.20 -8.70 -12.70
C LEU A 379 22.44 -7.54 -12.05
N TYR A 380 21.17 -7.77 -11.68
CA TYR A 380 20.38 -6.77 -10.97
C TYR A 380 20.98 -6.43 -9.59
N SER A 381 21.41 -7.43 -8.83
CA SER A 381 22.07 -7.23 -7.52
C SER A 381 23.38 -6.44 -7.66
N GLU A 382 24.21 -6.77 -8.65
CA GLU A 382 25.46 -6.04 -8.94
C GLU A 382 25.19 -4.59 -9.35
N ASN A 383 24.21 -4.35 -10.22
CA ASN A 383 23.81 -3.00 -10.62
C ASN A 383 23.28 -2.19 -9.44
N LEU A 384 22.52 -2.82 -8.54
CA LEU A 384 22.03 -2.17 -7.34
C LEU A 384 23.19 -1.80 -6.40
N LYS A 385 24.15 -2.70 -6.18
CA LYS A 385 25.38 -2.40 -5.40
C LYS A 385 26.17 -1.23 -6.01
N LYS A 386 26.38 -1.23 -7.32
CA LYS A 386 27.06 -0.13 -8.03
C LYS A 386 26.37 1.22 -7.83
N GLN A 387 25.04 1.27 -7.79
CA GLN A 387 24.29 2.50 -7.52
C GLN A 387 24.51 3.05 -6.11
N PHE A 388 24.82 2.20 -5.13
CA PHE A 388 25.13 2.60 -3.76
C PHE A 388 26.61 2.93 -3.53
N SER A 389 27.50 2.33 -4.31
CA SER A 389 28.94 2.60 -4.25
C SER A 389 29.38 3.79 -5.10
N ALA A 390 28.53 4.27 -6.01
CA ALA A 390 28.79 5.48 -6.75
C ALA A 390 28.74 6.70 -5.81
N ASN A 391 29.75 7.57 -5.85
CA ASN A 391 29.77 8.85 -5.12
C ASN A 391 28.78 9.89 -5.71
N ASP A 392 27.67 9.41 -6.27
CA ASP A 392 26.61 10.18 -6.91
C ASP A 392 25.33 10.03 -6.08
N SER A 393 24.96 11.11 -5.39
CA SER A 393 23.75 11.18 -4.59
C SER A 393 22.48 10.87 -5.41
N ALA A 394 22.45 11.22 -6.71
CA ALA A 394 21.30 10.94 -7.57
C ALA A 394 21.12 9.45 -7.82
N SER A 395 22.22 8.71 -8.02
CA SER A 395 22.24 7.26 -8.16
C SER A 395 21.84 6.54 -6.87
N VAL A 396 22.31 7.01 -5.72
CA VAL A 396 21.90 6.48 -4.40
C VAL A 396 20.40 6.69 -4.18
N TRP A 397 19.89 7.90 -4.44
CA TRP A 397 18.45 8.19 -4.36
C TRP A 397 17.62 7.39 -5.36
N LYS A 398 18.16 7.11 -6.56
CA LYS A 398 17.53 6.22 -7.55
C LYS A 398 17.47 4.78 -7.05
N GLY A 399 18.53 4.27 -6.45
CA GLY A 399 18.58 2.96 -5.81
C GLY A 399 17.57 2.84 -4.66
N LEU A 400 17.55 3.83 -3.75
CA LEU A 400 16.58 3.89 -2.65
C LEU A 400 15.13 3.90 -3.16
N ARG A 401 14.82 4.67 -4.21
CA ARG A 401 13.48 4.68 -4.83
C ARG A 401 13.09 3.31 -5.41
N GLN A 402 14.04 2.59 -6.01
CA GLN A 402 13.78 1.26 -6.56
C GLN A 402 13.51 0.21 -5.47
N ILE A 403 14.19 0.30 -4.32
CA ILE A 403 13.99 -0.61 -3.18
C ILE A 403 12.67 -0.30 -2.45
N THR A 404 12.44 0.98 -2.17
CA THR A 404 11.28 1.44 -1.38
C THR A 404 9.99 1.54 -2.20
N ASN A 405 10.07 1.38 -3.54
CA ASN A 405 8.99 1.66 -4.48
C ASN A 405 8.43 3.09 -4.36
N TYR A 406 9.23 4.01 -3.81
CA TYR A 406 8.84 5.41 -3.64
C TYR A 406 8.78 6.11 -5.01
N LYS A 407 7.58 6.55 -5.39
CA LYS A 407 7.35 7.38 -6.57
C LYS A 407 7.11 8.82 -6.09
N PRO A 408 8.03 9.77 -6.35
CA PRO A 408 7.74 11.16 -6.06
C PRO A 408 6.49 11.56 -6.83
N LYS A 409 5.59 12.32 -6.18
CA LYS A 409 4.51 12.99 -6.90
C LYS A 409 5.18 13.86 -7.95
N SER A 410 4.79 13.73 -9.22
CA SER A 410 5.25 14.67 -10.24
C SER A 410 4.89 16.07 -9.74
N PRO A 411 5.84 17.03 -9.70
CA PRO A 411 5.45 18.42 -9.54
C PRO A 411 4.38 18.69 -10.59
N HIS A 412 3.30 19.37 -10.20
CA HIS A 412 2.34 19.88 -11.17
C HIS A 412 3.16 20.66 -12.20
N SER A 413 3.16 20.20 -13.45
CA SER A 413 3.64 21.02 -14.56
C SER A 413 2.61 22.12 -14.73
N VAL A 414 2.70 23.14 -13.88
CA VAL A 414 2.10 24.41 -14.22
C VAL A 414 2.92 24.86 -15.41
N ASN A 415 2.31 24.87 -16.60
CA ASN A 415 2.82 25.59 -17.76
C ASN A 415 2.77 27.08 -17.42
N ASP A 416 3.60 27.49 -16.46
CA ASP A 416 3.65 28.85 -15.98
C ASP A 416 4.68 29.59 -16.81
N LEU A 417 4.20 30.20 -17.90
CA LEU A 417 5.01 30.99 -18.80
C LEU A 417 5.76 32.11 -18.04
N ARG A 418 5.20 32.58 -16.92
CA ARG A 418 5.89 33.51 -16.01
C ARG A 418 7.10 32.89 -15.35
N LEU A 419 6.99 31.68 -14.81
CA LEU A 419 8.13 30.99 -14.20
C LEU A 419 9.23 30.71 -15.23
N ALA A 420 8.85 30.34 -16.45
CA ALA A 420 9.80 30.14 -17.55
C ALA A 420 10.53 31.45 -17.88
N ASN A 421 9.81 32.56 -17.99
CA ASN A 421 10.41 33.88 -18.25
C ASN A 421 11.26 34.38 -17.08
N GLU A 422 10.84 34.19 -15.83
CA GLU A 422 11.62 34.54 -14.63
C GLU A 422 12.93 33.76 -14.54
N LEU A 423 12.91 32.47 -14.89
CA LEU A 423 14.12 31.66 -14.96
C LEU A 423 15.03 32.12 -16.11
N ASN A 424 14.46 32.46 -17.27
CA ASN A 424 15.23 32.98 -18.39
C ASN A 424 15.92 34.31 -18.02
N ASP A 425 15.19 35.24 -17.41
CA ASP A 425 15.74 36.51 -16.91
C ASP A 425 16.83 36.29 -15.84
N PHE A 426 16.63 35.32 -14.95
CA PHE A 426 17.59 34.98 -13.89
C PHE A 426 18.91 34.42 -14.43
N TYR A 427 18.89 33.63 -15.51
CA TYR A 427 20.11 33.04 -16.08
C TYR A 427 20.76 33.96 -17.13
N CYS A 428 19.98 34.73 -17.90
CA CYS A 428 20.49 35.71 -18.85
C CYS A 428 21.14 36.94 -18.18
N ARG A 429 20.92 37.18 -16.88
CA ARG A 429 21.58 38.29 -16.15
C ARG A 429 23.11 38.17 -16.08
N PHE A 430 23.66 36.97 -16.27
CA PHE A 430 25.11 36.73 -16.27
C PHE A 430 25.77 37.04 -17.61
N GLU A 431 25.00 37.12 -18.71
CA GLU A 431 25.50 37.47 -20.04
C GLU A 431 25.62 39.00 -20.22
N ARG A 432 24.79 39.79 -19.54
CA ARG A 432 24.81 41.27 -19.59
C ARG A 432 26.06 41.93 -18.98
N GLN A 433 26.95 41.17 -18.35
CA GLN A 433 28.20 41.68 -17.77
C GLN A 433 29.40 41.61 -18.74
N TRP A 434 29.23 41.09 -19.97
CA TRP A 434 30.32 40.93 -20.93
C TRP A 434 30.33 41.95 -22.08
N ASP A 435 29.56 43.04 -22.00
CA ASP A 435 29.78 44.16 -22.91
C ASP A 435 30.96 45.01 -22.43
N SER A 436 32.04 44.95 -23.20
CA SER A 436 33.35 45.55 -22.91
C SER A 436 33.27 47.06 -22.59
N PRO A 437 34.02 47.59 -21.61
CA PRO A 437 34.14 49.02 -21.46
C PRO A 437 35.08 49.57 -22.54
N ASN A 438 34.53 50.43 -23.40
CA ASN A 438 35.31 51.32 -24.26
C ASN A 438 36.31 52.10 -23.40
N ILE A 439 37.58 51.91 -23.71
CA ILE A 439 38.71 52.68 -23.22
C ILE A 439 38.51 54.14 -23.66
N ASN A 440 38.37 55.06 -22.70
CA ASN A 440 38.59 56.48 -22.95
C ASN A 440 39.80 56.93 -22.13
N ILE A 441 40.94 56.99 -22.81
CA ILE A 441 42.20 57.56 -22.34
C ILE A 441 42.00 59.07 -22.28
N ASN A 442 41.93 59.65 -21.07
CA ASN A 442 42.51 60.95 -20.71
C ASN A 442 41.94 61.42 -19.37
N THR A 443 42.58 61.03 -18.27
CA THR A 443 43.01 61.89 -17.16
C THR A 443 43.46 61.02 -15.97
N ILE A 444 44.79 60.98 -15.74
CA ILE A 444 45.42 60.55 -14.50
C ILE A 444 46.15 61.79 -13.96
N PRO A 445 46.05 62.12 -12.65
CA PRO A 445 47.20 61.94 -11.74
C PRO A 445 46.80 61.30 -10.37
N ARG A 446 47.41 60.18 -9.97
CA ARG A 446 48.60 60.00 -9.07
C ARG A 446 48.27 60.34 -7.58
N HIS A 447 48.47 59.48 -6.56
CA HIS A 447 49.72 58.82 -6.13
C HIS A 447 49.52 57.72 -5.03
N HIS A 448 50.33 56.65 -5.12
CA HIS A 448 51.02 55.78 -4.12
C HIS A 448 50.32 55.33 -2.81
N GLN A 449 50.37 54.06 -2.36
CA GLN A 449 51.55 53.23 -2.02
C GLN A 449 51.19 51.71 -1.88
N PRO A 450 52.18 50.79 -1.79
CA PRO A 450 52.05 49.37 -2.12
C PRO A 450 51.82 48.40 -0.93
N LEU A 451 51.35 47.20 -1.27
CA LEU A 451 51.22 46.00 -0.42
C LEU A 451 52.57 45.54 0.19
N PRO A 452 52.51 44.81 1.32
CA PRO A 452 53.26 43.55 1.37
C PRO A 452 52.47 42.35 1.92
N SER A 453 53.06 41.19 1.63
CA SER A 453 52.57 39.82 1.70
C SER A 453 53.09 39.00 2.90
N CYS A 454 52.37 37.90 3.18
CA CYS A 454 52.82 36.58 3.71
C CYS A 454 52.98 36.29 5.23
N THR A 455 52.06 35.43 5.72
CA THR A 455 52.25 34.16 6.52
C THR A 455 52.73 34.22 8.01
N PRO A 456 52.74 33.12 8.81
CA PRO A 456 51.64 32.24 9.31
C PRO A 456 51.71 31.84 10.85
N ILE A 457 50.57 31.47 11.49
CA ILE A 457 50.32 30.49 12.65
C ILE A 457 51.01 30.79 14.05
N PRO A 458 50.50 30.51 15.31
CA PRO A 458 49.77 29.33 15.83
C PRO A 458 48.64 29.45 16.92
N THR A 459 47.95 28.32 17.10
CA THR A 459 47.13 27.72 18.19
C THR A 459 46.99 28.37 19.58
N SER A 460 45.76 28.37 20.13
CA SER A 460 45.39 27.75 21.42
C SER A 460 43.85 27.68 21.63
N ALA A 461 43.43 26.84 22.58
CA ALA A 461 42.14 26.16 22.72
C ALA A 461 40.98 26.94 23.39
N GLY A 462 39.74 26.46 23.20
CA GLY A 462 38.57 26.82 24.02
C GLY A 462 37.25 26.28 23.45
N ALA A 463 36.57 25.40 24.19
CA ALA A 463 35.46 24.55 23.77
C ALA A 463 34.05 25.19 23.87
N CYS A 464 33.10 24.77 23.02
CA CYS A 464 31.77 24.25 23.40
C CYS A 464 30.94 23.80 22.15
N PRO A 465 29.95 22.88 22.31
CA PRO A 465 29.58 21.91 21.27
C PRO A 465 28.31 22.28 20.47
N HIS A 466 28.35 22.01 19.17
CA HIS A 466 27.17 21.94 18.28
C HIS A 466 26.53 20.53 18.29
N PRO A 467 25.21 20.42 18.08
CA PRO A 467 24.48 19.15 18.17
C PRO A 467 24.85 18.21 17.01
N GLN A 468 25.24 16.98 17.35
CA GLN A 468 25.52 15.91 16.41
C GLN A 468 24.22 15.43 15.72
N LEU A 469 24.23 15.41 14.39
CA LEU A 469 23.31 14.60 13.59
C LEU A 469 23.54 13.10 13.92
N PRO A 470 22.49 12.26 13.93
CA PRO A 470 22.64 10.84 14.17
C PRO A 470 23.43 10.19 13.03
N THR A 471 24.56 9.59 13.37
CA THR A 471 25.34 8.73 12.49
C THR A 471 24.52 7.49 12.14
N LEU A 472 24.18 7.36 10.85
CA LEU A 472 23.50 6.19 10.33
C LEU A 472 24.45 4.99 10.46
N LYS A 473 24.09 4.02 11.31
CA LYS A 473 24.78 2.72 11.37
C LYS A 473 24.73 2.04 10.00
N ASP A 474 25.90 1.59 9.56
CA ASP A 474 26.22 0.77 8.39
C ASP A 474 25.07 0.45 7.40
N PRO A 475 25.03 1.10 6.22
CA PRO A 475 24.11 0.76 5.13
C PRO A 475 24.36 -0.64 4.51
N LEU A 476 25.45 -1.32 4.89
CA LEU A 476 25.77 -2.68 4.47
C LEU A 476 24.93 -3.76 5.18
N SER A 477 24.30 -3.44 6.32
CA SER A 477 23.46 -4.37 7.09
C SER A 477 22.17 -4.78 6.35
N LEU A 478 21.59 -3.87 5.55
CA LEU A 478 20.38 -4.12 4.75
C LEU A 478 20.60 -5.07 3.57
N ILE A 479 21.84 -5.19 3.08
CA ILE A 479 22.21 -6.05 1.95
C ILE A 479 22.30 -7.52 2.40
N ASN A 480 22.72 -7.78 3.65
CA ASN A 480 22.84 -9.13 4.19
C ASN A 480 21.49 -9.80 4.50
N ILE A 481 20.46 -9.02 4.82
CA ILE A 481 19.10 -9.53 5.09
C ILE A 481 18.47 -10.17 3.84
N TRP A 482 18.79 -9.67 2.64
CA TRP A 482 18.24 -10.22 1.38
C TRP A 482 19.03 -11.39 0.80
N SER A 483 20.28 -11.62 1.23
CA SER A 483 21.07 -12.79 0.82
C SER A 483 20.56 -14.08 1.49
N ASN A 484 20.06 -13.99 2.73
CA ASN A 484 19.61 -15.16 3.51
C ASN A 484 18.18 -15.64 3.19
N ILE A 485 17.34 -14.84 2.54
CA ILE A 485 15.99 -15.28 2.13
C ILE A 485 16.04 -16.27 0.94
N GLY A 486 17.21 -16.43 0.31
CA GLY A 486 17.41 -17.35 -0.83
C GLY A 486 17.78 -18.79 -0.48
N GLN A 487 18.11 -19.12 0.78
CA GLN A 487 18.62 -20.44 1.16
C GLN A 487 17.62 -21.36 1.89
N LEU A 488 16.42 -20.89 2.25
CA LEU A 488 15.39 -21.71 2.94
C LEU A 488 14.31 -22.30 2.01
N ALA A 489 14.50 -22.23 0.68
CA ALA A 489 13.62 -22.88 -0.29
C ALA A 489 14.41 -23.93 -1.08
N GLY A 490 14.79 -25.02 -0.41
CA GLY A 490 15.47 -26.12 -1.09
C GLY A 490 16.10 -27.16 -0.17
N ARG A 491 15.27 -27.88 0.60
CA ARG A 491 15.49 -29.31 0.87
C ARG A 491 14.12 -30.01 0.87
N PRO A 492 14.04 -31.23 0.30
CA PRO A 492 12.79 -31.98 0.16
C PRO A 492 12.12 -32.29 1.50
#